data_AF-A0A7Y3FVG9-F1
#
_entry.id   AF-A0A7Y3FVG9-F1
#
_cell.length_a   1.000
_cell.length_b   1.000
_cell.length_c   1.000
_cell.angle_alpha   90.00
_cell.angle_beta   90.00
_cell.angle_gamma   90.00
#
_symmetry.space_group_name_H-M   'P 1'
#
loop_
_entity.id
_entity.type
_entity.pdbx_description
1 polymer ?
#
loop_
_entity_poly.entity_id
_entity_poly.type
_entity_poly.pdbx_seq_one_letter_code
_entity_poly.pdbx_strand_id
1 'polypeptide(L)'
;MVHTGLEKFIKTPPKWVLGKRLGLLCNPASVNRQLTHTRDLINSHFPGQLKALYSPQHGFFAEKQDNMVESEDLTDPILQIPVFSLYGHRRIPNQEMLDLIDILIIDLQDAGTRVYTFIYTMSYCLEA
;
A
#
# COMPACT_ATOMS: atom_id res chain seq x y z
N MET A 1 -5.18 25.27 -3.97
CA MET A 1 -4.90 23.95 -4.58
C MET A 1 -4.35 23.04 -3.50
N VAL A 2 -4.73 21.76 -3.47
CA VAL A 2 -4.34 20.82 -2.40
C VAL A 2 -3.05 20.10 -2.81
N HIS A 3 -2.13 19.91 -1.85
CA HIS A 3 -1.00 19.00 -1.98
C HIS A 3 -1.24 17.77 -1.11
N THR A 4 -1.22 16.59 -1.72
CA THR A 4 -1.48 15.33 -1.00
C THR A 4 -0.32 14.96 -0.08
N GLY A 5 -0.57 14.02 0.84
CA GLY A 5 0.47 13.44 1.69
C GLY A 5 1.61 12.85 0.88
N LEU A 6 1.28 12.11 -0.18
CA LEU A 6 2.23 11.56 -1.16
C LEU A 6 3.16 12.63 -1.75
N GLU A 7 2.61 13.73 -2.26
CA GLU A 7 3.43 14.80 -2.87
C GLU A 7 4.40 15.42 -1.86
N LYS A 8 3.95 15.64 -0.61
CA LYS A 8 4.80 16.17 0.45
C LYS A 8 5.88 15.18 0.90
N PHE A 9 5.50 13.90 1.00
CA PHE A 9 6.40 12.82 1.37
C PHE A 9 7.56 12.68 0.38
N ILE A 10 7.25 12.73 -0.91
CA ILE A 10 8.26 12.63 -1.97
C ILE A 10 9.12 13.90 -2.04
N LYS A 11 8.52 15.09 -1.94
CA LYS A 11 9.25 16.37 -2.02
C LYS A 11 10.19 16.60 -0.84
N THR A 12 9.79 16.17 0.35
CA THR A 12 10.48 16.43 1.62
C THR A 12 10.41 15.17 2.49
N PRO A 13 11.18 14.14 2.13
CA PRO A 13 11.09 12.86 2.80
C PRO A 13 11.58 12.96 4.25
N PRO A 14 10.83 12.42 5.22
CA PRO A 14 11.28 12.40 6.61
C PRO A 14 12.57 11.58 6.76
N LYS A 15 13.55 12.09 7.51
CA LYS A 15 14.86 11.44 7.69
C LYS A 15 14.76 10.03 8.27
N TRP A 16 13.72 9.75 9.07
CA TRP A 16 13.51 8.44 9.69
C TRP A 16 13.15 7.32 8.70
N VAL A 17 12.80 7.66 7.46
CA VAL A 17 12.52 6.70 6.38
C VAL A 17 13.82 6.14 5.77
N LEU A 18 14.91 6.91 5.81
CA LEU A 18 16.13 6.57 5.08
C LEU A 18 16.79 5.30 5.64
N GLY A 19 17.12 4.36 4.76
CA GLY A 19 17.71 3.08 5.12
C GLY A 19 16.75 2.08 5.79
N LYS A 20 15.45 2.40 5.88
CA LYS A 20 14.43 1.50 6.44
C LYS A 20 13.77 0.64 5.37
N ARG A 21 13.37 -0.56 5.76
CA ARG A 21 12.54 -1.46 4.95
C ARG A 21 11.11 -0.96 4.96
N LEU A 22 10.58 -0.61 3.80
CA LEU A 22 9.26 0.01 3.66
C LEU A 22 8.24 -1.03 3.19
N GLY A 23 7.09 -1.04 3.85
CA GLY A 23 5.87 -1.64 3.36
C GLY A 23 4.94 -0.56 2.81
N LEU A 24 4.15 -0.89 1.79
CA LEU A 24 3.19 0.05 1.21
C LEU A 24 1.79 -0.57 1.12
N LEU A 25 0.86 -0.07 1.92
CA LEU A 25 -0.57 -0.32 1.75
C LEU A 25 -1.15 0.73 0.79
N CYS A 26 -1.58 0.28 -0.39
CA CYS A 26 -2.08 1.15 -1.44
C CYS A 26 -3.07 0.44 -2.36
N ASN A 27 -3.71 1.21 -3.23
CA ASN A 27 -4.65 0.74 -4.23
C ASN A 27 -4.44 1.52 -5.55
N PRO A 28 -5.20 1.23 -6.63
CA PRO A 28 -5.04 1.93 -7.91
C PRO A 28 -5.21 3.46 -7.83
N ALA A 29 -5.90 3.99 -6.82
CA ALA A 29 -6.10 5.43 -6.64
C ALA A 29 -4.94 6.12 -5.91
N SER A 30 -3.94 5.36 -5.44
CA SER A 30 -2.71 5.85 -4.81
C SER A 30 -1.77 6.43 -5.86
N VAL A 31 -2.09 7.64 -6.34
CA VAL A 31 -1.36 8.31 -7.42
C VAL A 31 -1.09 9.78 -7.10
N ASN A 32 -0.02 10.34 -7.68
CA ASN A 32 0.22 11.80 -7.64
C ASN A 32 -0.66 12.56 -8.66
N ARG A 33 -0.47 13.88 -8.75
CA ARG A 33 -1.18 14.74 -9.70
C ARG A 33 -0.92 14.39 -11.18
N GLN A 34 0.16 13.70 -11.48
CA GLN A 34 0.51 13.20 -12.83
C GLN A 34 0.02 11.77 -13.06
N LEU A 35 -0.80 11.22 -12.15
CA LEU A 35 -1.29 9.84 -12.18
C LEU A 35 -0.17 8.79 -12.13
N THR A 36 1.00 9.15 -11.59
CA THR A 36 2.07 8.19 -11.30
C THR A 36 1.78 7.50 -9.99
N HIS A 37 1.82 6.16 -9.98
CA HIS A 37 1.46 5.35 -8.83
C HIS A 37 2.49 5.48 -7.70
N THR A 38 2.01 5.44 -6.45
CA THR A 38 2.83 5.59 -5.23
C THR A 38 3.94 4.55 -5.13
N ARG A 39 3.69 3.31 -5.57
CA ARG A 39 4.71 2.26 -5.70
C ARG A 39 5.92 2.75 -6.50
N ASP A 40 5.68 3.33 -7.68
CA ASP A 40 6.74 3.73 -8.60
C ASP A 40 7.48 4.96 -8.08
N LEU A 41 6.75 5.90 -7.47
CA LEU A 41 7.32 7.09 -6.84
C LEU A 41 8.23 6.73 -5.66
N ILE A 42 7.78 5.86 -4.76
CA ILE A 42 8.57 5.41 -3.60
C ILE A 42 9.78 4.61 -4.07
N ASN A 43 9.62 3.68 -5.01
CA ASN A 43 10.74 2.90 -5.52
C ASN A 43 11.81 3.78 -6.20
N SER A 44 11.39 4.81 -6.94
CA SER A 44 12.30 5.76 -7.58
C SER A 44 13.07 6.62 -6.55
N HIS A 45 12.39 7.10 -5.50
CA HIS A 45 13.01 7.97 -4.49
C HIS A 45 13.81 7.21 -3.42
N PHE A 46 13.45 5.96 -3.15
CA PHE A 46 14.13 5.09 -2.19
C PHE A 46 14.45 3.73 -2.81
N PRO A 47 15.36 3.66 -3.81
CA PRO A 47 15.65 2.42 -4.52
C PRO A 47 16.03 1.28 -3.58
N GLY A 48 15.32 0.16 -3.72
CA GLY A 48 15.56 -1.06 -2.93
C GLY A 48 15.07 -1.01 -1.49
N GLN A 49 14.46 0.08 -1.02
CA GLN A 49 13.88 0.15 0.33
C GLN A 49 12.47 -0.45 0.41
N LEU A 50 11.69 -0.45 -0.68
CA LEU A 50 10.35 -1.04 -0.72
C LEU A 50 10.46 -2.57 -0.73
N LYS A 51 9.90 -3.24 0.29
CA LYS A 51 10.06 -4.69 0.52
C LYS A 51 8.77 -5.50 0.42
N ALA A 52 7.62 -4.87 0.64
CA ALA A 52 6.33 -5.53 0.51
C ALA A 52 5.25 -4.53 0.12
N LEU A 53 4.27 -5.00 -0.66
CA LEU A 53 3.04 -4.28 -0.95
C LEU A 53 1.89 -4.97 -0.22
N TYR A 54 0.89 -4.19 0.15
CA TYR A 54 -0.35 -4.66 0.76
C TYR A 54 -1.50 -4.04 -0.02
N SER A 55 -2.48 -4.86 -0.37
CA SER A 55 -3.65 -4.40 -1.12
C SER A 55 -4.93 -4.61 -0.31
N PRO A 56 -5.85 -3.62 -0.28
CA PRO A 56 -7.15 -3.78 0.36
C PRO A 56 -8.12 -4.57 -0.56
N GLN A 57 -9.42 -4.49 -0.26
CA GLN A 57 -10.48 -5.03 -1.12
C GLN A 57 -10.31 -4.60 -2.59
N HIS A 58 -10.52 -5.53 -3.53
CA HIS A 58 -10.35 -5.40 -4.99
C HIS A 58 -8.91 -5.49 -5.54
N GLY A 59 -7.92 -5.72 -4.68
CA GLY A 59 -6.54 -6.04 -5.10
C GLY A 59 -5.76 -4.84 -5.65
N PHE A 60 -4.44 -5.03 -5.81
CA PHE A 60 -3.51 -3.96 -6.19
C PHE A 60 -3.73 -3.41 -7.62
N PHE A 61 -4.12 -4.26 -8.57
CA PHE A 61 -4.31 -3.90 -9.99
C PHE A 61 -5.77 -3.65 -10.41
N ALA A 62 -6.72 -3.60 -9.46
CA ALA A 62 -8.15 -3.43 -9.75
C ALA A 62 -8.81 -4.52 -10.63
N GLU A 63 -8.14 -5.65 -10.87
CA GLU A 63 -8.59 -6.70 -11.80
C GLU A 63 -9.89 -7.42 -11.38
N LYS A 64 -10.39 -7.18 -10.16
CA LYS A 64 -11.53 -7.92 -9.57
C LYS A 64 -12.66 -6.99 -9.15
N GLN A 65 -13.19 -6.22 -10.10
CA GLN A 65 -14.37 -5.38 -9.88
C GLN A 65 -15.70 -6.15 -9.90
N ASP A 66 -15.76 -7.35 -10.50
CA ASP A 66 -17.06 -7.94 -10.90
C ASP A 66 -17.54 -9.19 -10.13
N ASN A 67 -16.87 -9.72 -9.10
CA ASN A 67 -17.38 -10.95 -8.44
C ASN A 67 -16.94 -11.24 -6.99
N MET A 68 -16.47 -10.25 -6.21
CA MET A 68 -15.95 -10.51 -4.84
C MET A 68 -14.92 -11.66 -4.77
N VAL A 69 -14.18 -11.92 -5.86
CA VAL A 69 -13.19 -13.01 -5.90
C VAL A 69 -11.99 -12.59 -5.04
N GLU A 70 -11.62 -13.45 -4.09
CA GLU A 70 -10.46 -13.24 -3.23
C GLU A 70 -9.18 -13.09 -4.07
N SER A 71 -8.32 -12.15 -3.72
CA SER A 71 -7.00 -12.00 -4.35
C SER A 71 -6.01 -12.81 -3.55
N GLU A 72 -5.30 -13.72 -4.21
CA GLU A 72 -4.16 -14.40 -3.59
C GLU A 72 -2.97 -13.45 -3.48
N ASP A 73 -2.03 -13.79 -2.60
CA ASP A 73 -0.73 -13.14 -2.56
C ASP A 73 -0.02 -13.34 -3.92
N LEU A 74 0.65 -12.30 -4.39
CA LEU A 74 1.36 -12.31 -5.68
C LEU A 74 2.72 -11.64 -5.57
N THR A 75 3.53 -11.74 -6.62
CA THR A 75 4.80 -11.03 -6.72
C THR A 75 4.63 -9.83 -7.64
N ASP A 76 5.06 -8.65 -7.21
CA ASP A 76 5.07 -7.47 -8.07
C ASP A 76 6.00 -7.73 -9.26
N PRO A 77 5.51 -7.66 -10.52
CA PRO A 77 6.29 -8.09 -11.68
C PRO A 77 7.48 -7.17 -11.97
N ILE A 78 7.47 -5.94 -11.49
CA ILE A 78 8.51 -4.94 -11.75
C ILE A 78 9.57 -5.01 -10.65
N LEU A 79 9.13 -5.01 -9.39
CA LEU A 79 9.99 -4.91 -8.22
C LEU A 79 10.43 -6.27 -7.68
N GLN A 80 9.76 -7.35 -8.08
CA GLN A 80 10.02 -8.71 -7.60
C GLN A 80 9.93 -8.81 -6.05
N ILE A 81 8.95 -8.12 -5.46
CA ILE A 81 8.63 -8.13 -4.03
C ILE A 81 7.23 -8.72 -3.79
N PRO A 82 6.95 -9.30 -2.61
CA PRO A 82 5.62 -9.81 -2.30
C PRO A 82 4.57 -8.71 -2.26
N VAL A 83 3.36 -9.07 -2.69
CA VAL A 83 2.13 -8.27 -2.63
C VAL A 83 1.11 -9.11 -1.88
N PHE A 84 0.80 -8.69 -0.65
CA PHE A 84 -0.13 -9.38 0.21
C PHE A 84 -1.55 -8.86 0.02
N SER A 85 -2.53 -9.76 -0.12
CA SER A 85 -3.94 -9.34 -0.09
C SER A 85 -4.44 -9.29 1.35
N LEU A 86 -4.89 -8.11 1.78
CA LEU A 86 -5.55 -7.90 3.07
C LEU A 86 -7.08 -7.94 2.93
N TYR A 87 -7.57 -8.86 2.09
CA TYR A 87 -8.98 -9.10 1.83
C TYR A 87 -9.28 -10.60 1.72
N GLY A 88 -10.54 -10.99 1.94
CA GLY A 88 -10.93 -12.42 1.95
C GLY A 88 -10.44 -13.15 3.20
N HIS A 89 -9.69 -14.23 2.99
CA HIS A 89 -9.13 -15.09 4.04
C HIS A 89 -8.24 -14.38 5.06
N ARG A 90 -7.52 -13.33 4.67
CA ARG A 90 -6.59 -12.62 5.55
C ARG A 90 -6.84 -11.12 5.46
N ARG A 91 -7.28 -10.51 6.55
CA ARG A 91 -7.60 -9.06 6.63
C ARG A 91 -6.67 -8.28 7.54
N ILE A 92 -6.00 -9.00 8.45
CA ILE A 92 -5.02 -8.48 9.38
C ILE A 92 -3.66 -9.03 8.91
N PRO A 93 -2.64 -8.18 8.70
CA PRO A 93 -1.31 -8.66 8.37
C PRO A 93 -0.77 -9.54 9.51
N ASN A 94 -0.12 -10.65 9.18
CA ASN A 94 0.49 -11.51 10.19
C ASN A 94 1.94 -11.09 10.47
N GLN A 95 2.54 -11.67 11.51
CA GLN A 95 3.91 -11.33 11.92
C GLN A 95 4.92 -11.52 10.77
N GLU A 96 4.81 -12.61 10.00
CA GLU A 96 5.73 -12.90 8.88
C GLU A 96 5.70 -11.80 7.81
N MET A 97 4.52 -11.24 7.52
CA MET A 97 4.39 -10.10 6.61
C MET A 97 5.03 -8.84 7.16
N LEU A 98 4.89 -8.59 8.46
CA LEU A 98 5.42 -7.39 9.12
C LEU A 98 6.93 -7.48 9.36
N ASP A 99 7.48 -8.67 9.57
CA ASP A 99 8.92 -8.90 9.76
C ASP A 99 9.75 -8.49 8.54
N LEU A 100 9.14 -8.39 7.36
CA LEU A 100 9.77 -7.91 6.12
C LEU A 100 10.05 -6.41 6.13
N ILE A 101 9.36 -5.64 6.97
CA ILE A 101 9.35 -4.17 6.94
C ILE A 101 9.73 -3.60 8.31
N ASP A 102 10.19 -2.36 8.31
CA ASP A 102 10.39 -1.55 9.53
C ASP A 102 9.29 -0.49 9.66
N ILE A 103 8.69 -0.10 8.53
CA ILE A 103 7.72 1.00 8.44
C ILE A 103 6.64 0.62 7.43
N LEU A 104 5.38 0.69 7.84
CA LEU A 104 4.24 0.62 6.94
C LEU A 104 3.79 2.03 6.52
N ILE A 105 3.83 2.31 5.23
CA ILE A 105 3.26 3.52 4.62
C ILE A 105 1.84 3.18 4.15
N ILE A 106 0.88 4.02 4.52
CA ILE A 106 -0.52 3.88 4.12
C ILE A 106 -0.88 5.05 3.22
N ASP A 107 -1.18 4.76 1.96
CA ASP A 107 -1.63 5.74 0.98
C ASP A 107 -2.91 5.22 0.33
N LEU A 108 -4.06 5.55 0.91
CA LEU A 108 -5.36 5.09 0.46
C LEU A 108 -6.32 6.27 0.35
N GLN A 109 -6.88 6.46 -0.85
CA GLN A 109 -8.02 7.34 -1.03
C GLN A 109 -9.29 6.61 -0.58
N ASP A 110 -9.94 7.13 0.47
CA ASP A 110 -11.21 6.63 1.01
C ASP A 110 -12.38 7.54 0.62
N ALA A 111 -13.60 7.02 0.72
CA ALA A 111 -14.84 7.71 0.41
C ALA A 111 -15.49 8.45 1.61
N GLY A 112 -14.92 8.32 2.82
CA GLY A 112 -15.40 8.96 4.04
C GLY A 112 -16.68 8.35 4.60
N THR A 113 -16.97 7.08 4.28
CA THR A 113 -18.17 6.39 4.74
C THR A 113 -17.81 5.05 5.38
N ARG A 114 -18.50 4.73 6.48
CA ARG A 114 -18.25 3.52 7.27
C ARG A 114 -18.40 2.23 6.47
N VAL A 115 -19.27 2.21 5.45
CA VAL A 115 -19.50 0.99 4.66
C VAL A 115 -18.38 0.71 3.65
N TYR A 116 -17.48 1.68 3.42
CA TYR A 116 -16.32 1.51 2.57
C TYR A 116 -15.15 0.99 3.40
N THR A 117 -14.58 -0.16 3.01
CA THR A 117 -13.82 -0.98 3.98
C THR A 117 -12.34 -0.63 4.12
N PHE A 118 -11.82 0.33 3.35
CA PHE A 118 -10.39 0.68 3.41
C PHE A 118 -9.98 1.21 4.78
N ILE A 119 -10.87 1.95 5.45
CA ILE A 119 -10.63 2.40 6.83
C ILE A 119 -10.44 1.23 7.81
N TYR A 120 -11.15 0.11 7.60
CA TYR A 120 -10.97 -1.09 8.41
C TYR A 120 -9.68 -1.82 8.08
N THR A 121 -9.28 -1.90 6.81
CA THR A 121 -7.95 -2.41 6.44
C THR A 121 -6.84 -1.60 7.13
N MET A 122 -6.94 -0.27 7.12
CA MET A 122 -6.02 0.60 7.85
C MET A 122 -6.03 0.29 9.35
N SER A 123 -7.21 0.18 9.96
CA SER A 123 -7.34 -0.15 11.39
C SER A 123 -6.66 -1.46 11.76
N TYR A 124 -6.86 -2.51 10.96
CA TYR A 124 -6.24 -3.81 11.18
C TYR A 124 -4.72 -3.79 11.04
N CYS A 125 -4.20 -3.00 10.10
CA CYS A 125 -2.75 -2.81 9.98
C CYS A 125 -2.14 -2.04 11.16
N LEU A 126 -2.90 -1.17 11.82
CA LEU A 126 -2.43 -0.40 12.98
C LEU A 126 -2.51 -1.21 14.29
N GLU A 127 -3.38 -2.21 14.34
CA GLU A 127 -3.55 -3.09 15.50
C GLU A 127 -2.52 -4.23 15.55
N ALA A 128 -2.10 -4.72 14.38
CA ALA A 128 -1.13 -5.81 14.21
C ALA A 128 0.29 -5.43 14.65
#